data_AF-A0A924GMP4-F1
#
_entry.id   AF-A0A924GMP4-F1
#
_cell.length_a   1.000
_cell.length_b   1.000
_cell.length_c   1.000
_cell.angle_alpha   90.00
_cell.angle_beta   90.00
_cell.angle_gamma   90.00
#
_symmetry.space_group_name_H-M   'P 1'
#
loop_
_entity.id
_entity.type
_entity.pdbx_description
1 polymer ?
#
loop_
_entity_poly.entity_id
_entity_poly.type
_entity_poly.pdbx_seq_one_letter_code
_entity_poly.pdbx_strand_id
1 'polypeptide(L)'
;MTYVFSLAFLAGEGDCTEFAAHGVEALSTLFHDDDDNGWSAEGFFERAVSDGVRDGLPGICYTPDWAGKPVVAERFQWVMAEAILAADALAKATGEERYRGFADRWWQEVNTHFADPHDRQLASRIVTDNGGV
;
A
#
# COMPACT_ATOMS: atom_id res chain seq x y z
N MET A 1 9.84 -8.30 2.76
CA MET A 1 10.17 -9.75 2.89
C MET A 1 9.76 -10.34 4.23
N THR A 2 9.88 -9.62 5.36
CA THR A 2 9.42 -10.07 6.70
C THR A 2 7.99 -10.63 6.69
N TYR A 3 7.06 -9.94 6.03
CA TYR A 3 5.66 -10.37 5.87
C TYR A 3 5.50 -11.76 5.23
N VAL A 4 6.33 -12.12 4.24
CA VAL A 4 6.24 -13.42 3.55
C VAL A 4 6.59 -14.56 4.51
N PHE A 5 7.62 -14.37 5.34
CA PHE A 5 7.99 -15.35 6.37
C PHE A 5 6.95 -15.42 7.50
N SER A 6 6.35 -14.29 7.89
CA SER A 6 5.24 -14.27 8.84
C SER A 6 4.01 -15.03 8.31
N LEU A 7 3.66 -14.86 7.03
CA LEU A 7 2.59 -15.61 6.41
C LEU A 7 2.90 -17.11 6.30
N ALA A 8 4.12 -17.48 5.91
CA ALA A 8 4.54 -18.88 5.84
C ALA A 8 4.43 -19.54 7.23
N PHE A 9 4.89 -18.87 8.28
CA PHE A 9 4.73 -19.32 9.65
C PHE A 9 3.25 -19.49 10.04
N LEU A 10 2.40 -18.50 9.76
CA LEU A 10 0.96 -18.58 10.04
C LEU A 10 0.24 -19.67 9.24
N ALA A 11 0.74 -20.00 8.05
CA ALA A 11 0.25 -21.09 7.20
C ALA A 11 0.78 -22.47 7.63
N GLY A 12 1.70 -22.53 8.60
CA GLY A 12 2.36 -23.76 9.04
C GLY A 12 3.41 -24.28 8.06
N GLU A 13 3.90 -23.43 7.16
CA GLU A 13 4.90 -23.76 6.16
C GLU A 13 6.33 -23.53 6.69
N GLY A 14 6.93 -24.62 7.17
CA GLY A 14 8.34 -24.65 7.61
C GLY A 14 8.62 -23.83 8.88
N ASP A 15 9.83 -23.96 9.42
CA ASP A 15 10.29 -23.11 10.52
C ASP A 15 10.80 -21.78 9.96
N CYS A 16 9.87 -20.85 9.75
CA CYS A 16 10.16 -19.49 9.26
C CYS A 16 10.25 -18.47 10.40
N THR A 17 10.11 -18.92 11.65
CA THR A 17 10.01 -18.08 12.84
C THR A 17 11.24 -17.20 13.01
N GLU A 18 12.43 -17.76 12.81
CA GLU A 18 13.70 -17.03 12.94
C GLU A 18 13.84 -15.92 11.89
N PHE A 19 13.38 -16.15 10.66
CA PHE A 19 13.43 -15.13 9.60
C PHE A 19 12.43 -14.00 9.83
N ALA A 20 11.22 -14.32 10.31
CA ALA A 20 10.24 -13.32 10.70
C ALA A 20 10.77 -12.50 11.90
N ALA A 21 11.31 -13.17 12.92
CA ALA A 21 11.89 -12.52 14.11
C ALA A 21 13.06 -11.60 13.74
N HIS A 22 14.00 -12.07 12.90
CA HIS A 22 15.12 -11.25 12.42
C HIS A 22 14.63 -10.01 11.67
N GLY A 23 13.60 -10.15 10.83
CA GLY A 23 13.01 -9.01 10.12
C GLY A 23 12.35 -8.00 11.06
N VAL A 24 11.67 -8.45 12.12
CA VAL A 24 11.09 -7.57 13.15
C VAL A 24 12.21 -6.87 13.94
N GLU A 25 13.23 -7.61 14.37
CA GLU A 25 14.37 -7.05 15.10
C GLU A 25 15.07 -5.96 14.29
N ALA A 26 15.34 -6.21 13.00
CA ALA A 26 15.97 -5.22 12.12
C ALA A 26 15.10 -3.96 11.98
N LEU A 27 13.77 -4.10 11.83
CA LEU A 27 12.83 -2.98 11.74
C LEU A 27 12.77 -2.16 13.04
N SER A 28 12.88 -2.82 14.18
CA SER A 28 12.84 -2.19 15.50
C SER A 28 14.20 -1.67 15.97
N THR A 29 15.29 -1.92 15.23
CA THR A 29 16.66 -1.52 15.62
C THR A 29 17.40 -0.81 14.49
N LEU A 30 18.00 -1.55 13.57
CA LEU A 30 18.84 -1.02 12.48
C LEU A 30 18.12 -0.04 11.58
N PHE A 31 16.83 -0.28 11.38
CA PHE A 31 15.97 0.58 10.57
C PHE A 31 15.13 1.51 11.44
N HIS A 32 15.23 1.48 12.77
CA HIS A 32 14.44 2.38 13.61
C HIS A 32 14.80 3.85 13.34
N ASP A 33 13.80 4.71 13.15
CA ASP A 33 13.97 6.15 13.08
C ASP A 33 13.85 6.73 14.50
N ASP A 34 14.97 7.08 15.12
CA ASP A 34 14.98 7.57 16.50
C ASP A 34 14.34 8.96 16.66
N ASP A 35 14.29 9.77 15.58
CA ASP A 35 13.71 11.11 15.63
C ASP A 35 12.16 11.04 15.69
N ASP A 36 11.57 10.02 15.08
CA ASP A 36 10.12 9.77 15.03
C ASP A 36 9.65 8.64 15.98
N ASN A 37 10.52 8.17 16.88
CA ASN A 37 10.26 7.02 17.77
C ASN A 37 9.82 5.75 16.99
N GLY A 38 10.48 5.53 15.87
CA GLY A 38 10.30 4.41 14.97
C GLY A 38 9.57 4.79 13.69
N TRP A 39 8.96 3.81 13.05
CA TRP A 39 8.25 4.00 11.79
C TRP A 39 6.81 4.44 12.08
N SER A 40 6.45 5.68 11.72
CA SER A 40 5.06 6.13 11.78
C SER A 40 4.26 5.55 10.61
N ALA A 41 3.52 4.47 10.84
CA ALA A 41 2.64 3.87 9.83
C ALA A 41 1.62 4.89 9.29
N GLU A 42 1.09 5.75 10.17
CA GLU A 42 0.21 6.87 9.79
C GLU A 42 0.95 7.88 8.90
N GLY A 43 2.17 8.28 9.27
CA GLY A 43 2.97 9.23 8.51
C GLY A 43 3.34 8.73 7.11
N PHE A 44 3.76 7.47 6.97
CA PHE A 44 4.03 6.88 5.65
C PHE A 44 2.76 6.79 4.81
N PHE A 45 1.64 6.40 5.40
CA PHE A 45 0.37 6.33 4.70
C PHE A 45 -0.08 7.72 4.21
N GLU A 46 -0.06 8.71 5.10
CA GLU A 46 -0.44 10.09 4.78
C GLU A 46 0.47 10.69 3.72
N ARG A 47 1.78 10.44 3.81
CA ARG A 47 2.74 10.88 2.80
C ARG A 47 2.48 10.23 1.45
N ALA A 48 2.23 8.92 1.41
CA ALA A 48 1.91 8.19 0.19
C ALA A 48 0.62 8.73 -0.45
N VAL A 49 -0.43 8.98 0.35
CA VAL A 49 -1.68 9.58 -0.11
C VAL A 49 -1.43 10.97 -0.70
N SER A 50 -0.74 11.84 0.04
CA SER A 50 -0.38 13.20 -0.39
C SER A 50 0.36 13.21 -1.73
N ASP A 51 1.38 12.38 -1.85
CA ASP A 51 2.27 12.41 -3.00
C ASP A 51 1.67 11.66 -4.21
N GLY A 52 0.87 10.62 -3.99
CA GLY A 52 0.46 9.71 -5.05
C GLY A 52 -1.00 9.81 -5.50
N VAL A 53 -1.92 10.34 -4.67
CA VAL A 53 -3.33 10.49 -5.03
C VAL A 53 -3.55 11.79 -5.79
N ARG A 54 -4.39 11.77 -6.83
CA ARG A 54 -4.74 12.96 -7.61
C ARG A 54 -6.24 13.04 -7.80
N ASP A 55 -6.77 14.24 -7.74
CA ASP A 55 -8.20 14.48 -7.94
C ASP A 55 -8.64 14.02 -9.33
N GLY A 56 -9.79 13.34 -9.38
CA GLY A 56 -10.37 12.81 -10.61
C GLY A 56 -9.67 11.57 -11.19
N LEU A 57 -8.58 11.08 -10.59
CA LEU A 57 -7.90 9.86 -11.00
C LEU A 57 -8.09 8.75 -9.94
N PRO A 58 -8.38 7.51 -10.36
CA PRO A 58 -8.42 6.39 -9.42
C PRO A 58 -7.01 6.06 -8.94
N GLY A 59 -6.92 5.70 -7.66
CA GLY A 59 -5.75 5.12 -7.05
C GLY A 59 -4.53 6.01 -6.89
N ILE A 60 -3.45 5.38 -6.44
CA ILE A 60 -2.18 6.01 -6.10
C ILE A 60 -1.13 5.75 -7.20
N CYS A 61 -0.37 6.78 -7.57
CA CYS A 61 0.68 6.65 -8.59
C CYS A 61 1.77 5.66 -8.16
N TYR A 62 2.45 5.09 -9.14
CA TYR A 62 3.50 4.13 -8.84
C TYR A 62 4.74 4.76 -8.21
N THR A 63 5.16 5.93 -8.72
CA THR A 63 6.39 6.57 -8.24
C THR A 63 6.27 8.08 -8.28
N PRO A 64 6.20 8.78 -7.14
CA PRO A 64 6.45 10.21 -7.04
C PRO A 64 7.95 10.53 -6.96
N ASP A 65 8.34 11.77 -7.28
CA ASP A 65 9.66 12.32 -6.97
C ASP A 65 9.73 12.85 -5.53
N TRP A 66 10.89 13.40 -5.16
CA TRP A 66 11.12 13.95 -3.82
C TRP A 66 10.20 15.13 -3.44
N ALA A 67 9.62 15.81 -4.43
CA ALA A 67 8.66 16.89 -4.24
C ALA A 67 7.20 16.40 -4.31
N GLY A 68 6.98 15.08 -4.40
CA GLY A 68 5.66 14.47 -4.47
C GLY A 68 5.02 14.49 -5.86
N LYS A 69 5.76 14.83 -6.93
CA LYS A 69 5.24 14.84 -8.31
C LYS A 69 5.37 13.45 -8.95
N PRO A 70 4.33 12.89 -9.62
CA PRO A 70 4.43 11.57 -10.24
C PRO A 70 5.45 11.55 -11.37
N VAL A 71 6.42 10.64 -11.26
CA VAL A 71 7.40 10.28 -12.32
C VAL A 71 6.89 9.07 -13.10
N VAL A 72 6.32 8.09 -12.40
CA VAL A 72 5.57 6.97 -13.00
C VAL A 72 4.12 7.09 -12.54
N ALA A 73 3.28 7.62 -13.42
CA ALA A 73 1.89 7.97 -13.14
C ALA A 73 0.92 6.78 -13.29
N GLU A 74 1.41 5.65 -13.76
CA GLU A 74 0.68 4.41 -13.86
C GLU A 74 0.11 3.95 -12.51
N ARG A 75 -1.02 3.24 -12.58
CA ARG A 75 -1.69 2.65 -11.42
C ARG A 75 -1.64 1.14 -11.51
N PHE A 76 -0.97 0.51 -10.56
CA PHE A 76 -0.84 -0.94 -10.54
C PHE A 76 -1.75 -1.55 -9.48
N GLN A 77 -2.41 -2.65 -9.86
CA GLN A 77 -3.33 -3.38 -8.98
C GLN A 77 -2.71 -3.74 -7.62
N TRP A 78 -1.43 -4.11 -7.62
CA TRP A 78 -0.74 -4.57 -6.43
C TRP A 78 -0.44 -3.39 -5.49
N VAL A 79 -0.19 -2.20 -6.03
CA VAL A 79 -0.04 -0.97 -5.22
C VAL A 79 -1.37 -0.62 -4.56
N MET A 80 -2.48 -0.76 -5.29
CA MET A 80 -3.83 -0.56 -4.74
C MET A 80 -4.16 -1.58 -3.65
N ALA A 81 -3.79 -2.84 -3.83
CA ALA A 81 -4.00 -3.87 -2.82
C ALA A 81 -3.24 -3.55 -1.52
N GLU A 82 -1.96 -3.16 -1.62
CA GLU A 82 -1.16 -2.76 -0.45
C GLU A 82 -1.73 -1.50 0.23
N ALA A 83 -2.17 -0.50 -0.55
CA ALA A 83 -2.78 0.71 -0.01
C ALA A 83 -4.07 0.42 0.76
N ILE A 84 -4.93 -0.47 0.24
CA ILE A 84 -6.14 -0.93 0.91
C ILE A 84 -5.80 -1.68 2.21
N LEU A 85 -4.84 -2.60 2.17
CA LEU A 85 -4.43 -3.36 3.36
C LEU A 85 -3.83 -2.45 4.44
N ALA A 86 -3.03 -1.46 4.05
CA ALA A 86 -2.50 -0.46 4.96
C ALA A 86 -3.61 0.39 5.59
N ALA A 87 -4.59 0.84 4.79
CA ALA A 87 -5.75 1.57 5.28
C ALA A 87 -6.57 0.73 6.27
N ASP A 88 -6.86 -0.53 5.96
CA ASP A 88 -7.58 -1.45 6.85
C ASP A 88 -6.82 -1.72 8.15
N ALA A 89 -5.49 -1.88 8.08
CA ALA A 89 -4.64 -2.08 9.25
C ALA A 89 -4.65 -0.83 10.15
N LEU A 90 -4.52 0.36 9.57
CA LEU A 90 -4.58 1.62 10.30
C LEU A 90 -5.96 1.88 10.90
N ALA A 91 -7.04 1.60 10.16
CA ALA A 91 -8.41 1.72 10.67
C ALA A 91 -8.63 0.82 11.90
N LYS A 92 -8.10 -0.41 11.89
CA LYS A 92 -8.19 -1.34 13.03
C LYS A 92 -7.32 -0.90 14.21
N ALA A 93 -6.11 -0.40 13.94
CA ALA A 93 -5.15 -0.01 14.98
C ALA A 93 -5.54 1.29 15.70
N THR A 94 -6.03 2.28 14.94
CA THR A 94 -6.32 3.63 15.44
C THR A 94 -7.80 3.84 15.79
N GLY A 95 -8.70 3.08 15.17
CA GLY A 95 -10.15 3.32 15.26
C GLY A 95 -10.65 4.52 14.44
N GLU A 96 -9.77 5.16 13.65
CA GLU A 96 -10.13 6.34 12.89
C GLU A 96 -10.90 6.04 11.59
N GLU A 97 -12.06 6.68 11.45
CA GLU A 97 -12.94 6.55 10.26
C GLU A 97 -12.26 6.99 8.96
N ARG A 98 -11.27 7.90 9.01
CA ARG A 98 -10.57 8.38 7.80
C ARG A 98 -9.93 7.23 7.02
N TYR A 99 -9.33 6.28 7.72
CA TYR A 99 -8.68 5.13 7.11
C TYR A 99 -9.69 4.14 6.52
N ARG A 100 -10.82 3.92 7.19
CA ARG A 100 -11.94 3.15 6.63
C ARG A 100 -12.46 3.78 5.34
N GLY A 101 -12.61 5.11 5.33
CA GLY A 101 -13.02 5.84 4.13
C GLY A 101 -12.07 5.67 2.94
N PHE A 102 -10.75 5.62 3.19
CA PHE A 102 -9.77 5.30 2.14
C PHE A 102 -9.92 3.85 1.63
N ALA A 103 -10.03 2.87 2.53
CA ALA A 103 -10.20 1.47 2.15
C ALA A 103 -11.46 1.27 1.30
N ASP A 104 -12.60 1.82 1.73
CA ASP A 104 -13.88 1.72 1.02
C ASP A 104 -13.82 2.36 -0.37
N ARG A 105 -13.25 3.58 -0.45
CA ARG A 105 -13.05 4.29 -1.72
C ARG A 105 -12.21 3.46 -2.69
N TRP A 106 -11.06 2.97 -2.23
CA TRP A 106 -10.13 2.25 -3.11
C TRP A 106 -10.65 0.87 -3.52
N TRP A 107 -11.42 0.19 -2.67
CA TRP A 107 -12.15 -1.02 -3.07
C TRP A 107 -13.13 -0.74 -4.22
N GLN A 108 -13.87 0.36 -4.14
CA GLN A 108 -14.77 0.78 -5.21
C GLN A 108 -14.01 1.09 -6.51
N GLU A 109 -12.90 1.80 -6.42
CA GLU A 109 -12.04 2.11 -7.58
C GLU A 109 -11.45 0.85 -8.20
N VAL A 110 -10.98 -0.11 -7.39
CA VAL A 110 -10.49 -1.42 -7.86
C VAL A 110 -11.58 -2.19 -8.61
N ASN A 111 -12.78 -2.28 -8.04
CA ASN A 111 -13.91 -2.96 -8.68
C ASN A 111 -14.35 -2.30 -10.00
N THR A 112 -14.24 -0.97 -10.09
CA THR A 112 -14.68 -0.21 -11.26
C THR A 112 -13.66 -0.21 -12.39
N HIS A 113 -12.38 -0.13 -12.04
CA HIS A 113 -11.34 0.16 -13.02
C HIS A 113 -10.37 -1.01 -13.21
N PHE A 114 -10.10 -1.81 -12.18
CA PHE A 114 -9.06 -2.84 -12.20
C PHE A 114 -9.62 -4.24 -12.43
N ALA A 115 -10.90 -4.51 -12.18
CA ALA A 115 -11.47 -5.83 -12.43
C ALA A 115 -11.75 -6.04 -13.92
N ASP A 116 -11.19 -7.09 -14.53
CA ASP A 116 -11.63 -7.57 -15.84
C ASP A 116 -13.02 -8.22 -15.71
N PRO A 117 -14.06 -7.72 -16.40
CA PRO A 117 -15.41 -8.28 -16.35
C PRO A 117 -15.51 -9.74 -16.84
N HIS A 118 -14.55 -10.21 -17.64
CA HIS A 118 -14.64 -11.52 -18.31
C HIS A 118 -13.89 -12.64 -17.61
N ASP A 119 -12.81 -12.36 -16.86
CA ASP A 119 -11.95 -13.43 -16.31
C ASP A 119 -11.72 -13.34 -14.79
N ARG A 120 -12.34 -12.37 -14.09
CA ARG A 120 -12.10 -12.07 -12.66
C ARG A 120 -10.62 -11.86 -12.30
N GLN A 121 -9.75 -11.73 -13.29
CA GLN A 121 -8.38 -11.30 -13.08
C GLN A 121 -8.35 -9.79 -12.99
N LEU A 122 -7.57 -9.28 -12.06
CA LEU A 122 -7.30 -7.86 -11.99
C LEU A 122 -6.37 -7.49 -13.15
N ALA A 123 -6.67 -6.41 -13.86
CA ALA A 123 -5.81 -5.82 -14.87
C ALA A 123 -4.48 -5.46 -14.22
N SER A 124 -3.37 -5.92 -14.82
CA SER A 124 -2.03 -5.73 -14.26
C SER A 124 -1.67 -4.26 -14.01
N ARG A 125 -2.29 -3.36 -14.80
CA ARG A 125 -2.15 -1.91 -14.71
C ARG A 125 -3.36 -1.21 -15.34
N ILE A 126 -3.71 -0.05 -14.81
CA ILE A 126 -4.54 0.93 -15.52
C ILE A 126 -3.66 2.09 -15.99
N VAL A 127 -3.77 2.39 -17.28
CA VAL A 127 -3.21 3.60 -17.86
C VAL A 127 -4.29 4.66 -17.78
N THR A 128 -4.08 5.66 -16.92
CA THR A 128 -4.84 6.91 -17.05
C THR A 128 -4.25 7.63 -18.25
N ASP A 129 -4.98 7.64 -19.37
CA ASP A 129 -4.58 8.37 -20.58
C ASP A 129 -4.35 9.84 -20.21
N ASN A 130 -3.10 10.27 -20.23
CA ASN A 130 -2.77 11.68 -20.22
C ASN A 130 -2.91 12.17 -21.65
N GLY A 131 -4.14 12.52 -22.05
CA GLY A 131 -4.32 13.34 -23.24
C GLY A 131 -3.52 14.64 -23.07
N GLY A 132 -2.40 14.78 -23.80
CA GLY A 132 -1.66 16.03 -23.91
C GLY A 132 -0.15 15.90 -24.12
N VAL A 133 0.26 15.73 -25.38
CA VAL A 133 1.35 16.52 -25.98
C VAL A 133 0.74 17.30 -27.14
#